data_AF-A0A975QJ82-F1
#
_entry.id   AF-A0A975QJ82-F1
#
_cell.length_a   1.000
_cell.length_b   1.000
_cell.length_c   1.000
_cell.angle_alpha   90.00
_cell.angle_beta   90.00
_cell.angle_gamma   90.00
#
_symmetry.space_group_name_H-M   'P 1'
#
loop_
_entity.id
_entity.type
_entity.pdbx_description
1 polymer ?
#
loop_
_entity_poly.entity_id
_entity_poly.type
_entity_poly.pdbx_seq_one_letter_code
_entity_poly.pdbx_strand_id
1 'polypeptide(L)'
;MHQGELFFPTDVDAYVRSCSLWIEEPGGRESVIVPAGELTLDRLSQAEEEWPGRHKHLRFVQEETLREEARRFKGIARSVIPKSGRLAAVGVLGRVLDILMKLSLLIRGAVPGGVTFAAVTRYRERVDNGGATYYGRVTREGGYIVLQYWFFYAMNDWRTIYGGVNDHEADWERVTVYVVENPDGTTRPVWVGASSHEYHGDDLRRSWADPDLHRDGVHPLIYVGAGSHSHQMLPGDYLIQVDPAFLRGLVSGWRRFTQRLFRADAAINRHGIGVPFVDYARGDGERLGPGGDREWNAVLIDEDTPWVHGFRGLWGRDTRDFFEGERAPSGPRYERDGTIRRSWADPLAWVGLQKVAPTESAARAELRSHVRGLETRLRGLDGDVVSRRDRLRQLDSARMALEREAASRPRAREYAQRIEGLEKELAEIYEKRALLADERDTLLRSLESDTPLVPSPTGHLKAPHMPYASGEQRANRFLHLWVALSTPLLLISLALTLFLLHGQMTLWAMLGVVLAFAAIDSVARRKFVQYLTGIAIAAVVIGLVVGVVAAFIADWRIAITVPIVLIVIVLLVVNIRDLMRR
;
A
#
# COMPACT_ATOMS: atom_id res chain seq x y z
N MET A 1 19.93 -2.13 -12.54
CA MET A 1 19.17 -3.41 -12.60
C MET A 1 19.82 -4.43 -11.66
N HIS A 2 19.20 -5.60 -11.48
CA HIS A 2 19.86 -6.74 -10.83
C HIS A 2 20.74 -7.52 -11.82
N GLN A 3 21.80 -8.17 -11.34
CA GLN A 3 22.63 -9.02 -12.17
C GLN A 3 21.85 -10.24 -12.69
N GLY A 4 21.79 -10.39 -14.01
CA GLY A 4 21.07 -11.48 -14.68
C GLY A 4 19.64 -11.17 -15.06
N GLU A 5 19.23 -9.90 -14.95
CA GLU A 5 17.97 -9.39 -15.51
C GLU A 5 17.85 -9.74 -17.00
N LEU A 6 16.66 -10.17 -17.41
CA LEU A 6 16.39 -10.68 -18.76
C LEU A 6 15.60 -9.69 -19.62
N PHE A 7 14.82 -8.81 -18.98
CA PHE A 7 13.97 -7.84 -19.65
C PHE A 7 14.31 -6.42 -19.20
N PHE A 8 14.49 -5.52 -20.15
CA PHE A 8 14.77 -4.11 -19.91
C PHE A 8 13.62 -3.24 -20.43
N PRO A 9 13.46 -2.00 -19.92
CA PRO A 9 12.47 -1.06 -20.43
C PRO A 9 12.58 -0.92 -21.94
N THR A 10 11.50 -1.19 -22.66
CA THR A 10 11.54 -1.34 -24.10
C THR A 10 10.43 -0.56 -24.79
N ASP A 11 10.61 -0.36 -26.08
CA ASP A 11 9.62 0.28 -26.93
C ASP A 11 8.37 -0.62 -27.12
N VAL A 12 7.21 -0.02 -26.89
CA VAL A 12 5.89 -0.64 -27.02
C VAL A 12 5.52 -0.97 -28.46
N ASP A 13 6.01 -0.21 -29.44
CA ASP A 13 5.70 -0.44 -30.85
C ASP A 13 6.34 -1.73 -31.35
N ALA A 14 7.62 -1.97 -31.02
CA ALA A 14 8.30 -3.25 -31.28
C ALA A 14 7.61 -4.45 -30.59
N TYR A 15 7.15 -4.26 -29.35
CA TYR A 15 6.39 -5.28 -28.62
C TYR A 15 5.04 -5.57 -29.28
N VAL A 16 4.27 -4.53 -29.61
CA VAL A 16 2.92 -4.65 -30.20
C VAL A 16 2.98 -5.30 -31.57
N ARG A 17 3.97 -4.98 -32.42
CA ARG A 17 4.20 -5.69 -33.69
C ARG A 17 4.43 -7.19 -33.53
N SER A 18 4.98 -7.60 -32.39
CA SER A 18 5.23 -9.01 -32.08
C SER A 18 4.03 -9.71 -31.43
N CYS A 19 2.97 -8.96 -31.11
CA CYS A 19 1.77 -9.44 -30.44
C CYS A 19 0.62 -9.71 -31.42
N SER A 20 -0.23 -10.65 -31.05
CA SER A 20 -1.58 -10.83 -31.61
C SER A 20 -2.62 -10.18 -30.70
N LEU A 21 -3.71 -9.65 -31.26
CA LEU A 21 -4.86 -9.12 -30.52
C LEU A 21 -5.99 -10.14 -30.45
N TRP A 22 -6.49 -10.37 -29.23
CA TRP A 22 -7.55 -11.33 -28.93
C TRP A 22 -8.74 -10.64 -28.26
N ILE A 23 -9.94 -11.17 -28.50
CA ILE A 23 -11.16 -10.76 -27.80
C ILE A 23 -11.85 -11.94 -27.13
N GLU A 24 -12.61 -11.65 -26.09
CA GLU A 24 -13.53 -12.61 -25.49
C GLU A 24 -14.92 -12.55 -26.15
N GLU A 25 -15.35 -13.70 -26.68
CA GLU A 25 -16.67 -13.90 -27.27
C GLU A 25 -17.73 -14.23 -26.22
N PRO A 26 -19.03 -14.02 -26.52
CA PRO A 26 -20.11 -14.39 -25.60
C PRO A 26 -20.06 -15.91 -25.35
N GLY A 27 -19.92 -16.31 -24.09
CA GLY A 27 -19.70 -17.71 -23.71
C GLY A 27 -18.26 -18.07 -23.33
N GLY A 28 -17.36 -17.07 -23.27
CA GLY A 28 -16.03 -17.21 -22.68
C GLY A 28 -14.98 -17.88 -23.56
N ARG A 29 -15.23 -17.97 -24.87
CA ARG A 29 -14.24 -18.37 -25.88
C ARG A 29 -13.40 -17.17 -26.28
N GLU A 30 -12.14 -17.40 -26.60
CA GLU A 30 -11.22 -16.35 -27.09
C GLU A 30 -10.97 -16.57 -28.58
N SER A 31 -11.02 -15.50 -29.37
CA SER A 31 -10.71 -15.51 -30.79
C SER A 31 -9.66 -14.46 -31.15
N VAL A 32 -8.79 -14.82 -32.09
CA VAL A 32 -7.79 -13.91 -32.66
C VAL A 32 -8.50 -12.97 -33.62
N ILE A 33 -8.30 -11.67 -33.45
CA ILE A 33 -8.84 -10.66 -34.38
C ILE A 33 -7.74 -10.04 -35.24
N VAL A 34 -6.54 -9.89 -34.67
CA VAL A 34 -5.35 -9.45 -35.42
C VAL A 34 -4.21 -10.43 -35.13
N PRO A 35 -3.69 -11.13 -36.16
CA PRO A 35 -2.58 -12.05 -35.97
C PRO A 35 -1.28 -11.31 -35.65
N ALA A 36 -0.32 -12.02 -35.05
CA ALA A 36 0.99 -11.46 -34.75
C ALA A 36 1.73 -11.05 -36.03
N GLY A 37 2.35 -9.87 -36.02
CA GLY A 37 3.02 -9.27 -37.19
C GLY A 37 2.17 -8.26 -37.96
N GLU A 38 0.84 -8.29 -37.83
CA GLU A 38 -0.07 -7.32 -38.47
C GLU A 38 -0.58 -6.22 -37.53
N LEU A 39 -0.34 -6.37 -36.22
CA LEU A 39 -0.79 -5.42 -35.21
C LEU A 39 0.16 -4.22 -35.13
N THR A 40 -0.40 -3.01 -35.14
CA THR A 40 0.32 -1.73 -34.98
C THR A 40 -0.29 -0.92 -33.85
N LEU A 41 0.44 0.07 -33.32
CA LEU A 41 -0.10 0.99 -32.31
C LEU A 41 -1.30 1.79 -32.84
N ASP A 42 -1.28 2.17 -34.13
CA ASP A 42 -2.41 2.88 -34.75
C ASP A 42 -3.67 2.03 -34.76
N ARG A 43 -3.57 0.75 -35.11
CA ARG A 43 -4.71 -0.17 -35.08
C ARG A 43 -5.15 -0.44 -33.64
N LEU A 44 -4.20 -0.55 -32.71
CA LEU A 44 -4.49 -0.73 -31.29
C LEU A 44 -5.27 0.47 -30.72
N SER A 45 -4.98 1.69 -31.19
CA SER A 45 -5.69 2.91 -30.79
C SER A 45 -7.17 2.95 -31.19
N GLN A 46 -7.56 2.21 -32.23
CA GLN A 46 -8.93 2.15 -32.73
C GLN A 46 -9.72 0.98 -32.12
N ALA A 47 -9.10 0.19 -31.24
CA ALA A 47 -9.67 -1.07 -30.78
C ALA A 47 -11.01 -0.90 -30.04
N GLU A 48 -11.19 0.16 -29.25
CA GLU A 48 -12.47 0.42 -28.58
C GLU A 48 -13.59 0.87 -29.53
N GLU A 49 -13.25 1.48 -30.67
CA GLU A 49 -14.21 1.86 -31.71
C GLU A 49 -14.59 0.66 -32.59
N GLU A 50 -13.59 -0.15 -32.98
CA GLU A 50 -13.80 -1.33 -33.82
C GLU A 50 -14.53 -2.47 -33.08
N TRP A 51 -14.25 -2.68 -31.79
CA TRP A 51 -14.82 -3.78 -31.00
C TRP A 51 -15.38 -3.31 -29.64
N PRO A 52 -16.44 -2.49 -29.66
CA PRO A 52 -16.99 -1.89 -28.44
C PRO A 52 -17.55 -2.95 -27.47
N GLY A 53 -17.34 -2.74 -26.18
CA GLY A 53 -17.87 -3.60 -25.10
C GLY A 53 -17.26 -5.00 -25.00
N ARG A 54 -16.24 -5.31 -25.81
CA ARG A 54 -15.49 -6.58 -25.75
C ARG A 54 -14.29 -6.47 -24.83
N HIS A 55 -14.05 -7.51 -24.02
CA HIS A 55 -12.78 -7.65 -23.32
C HIS A 55 -11.68 -8.02 -24.32
N LYS A 56 -10.54 -7.32 -24.24
CA LYS A 56 -9.45 -7.38 -25.21
C LYS A 56 -8.15 -7.64 -24.48
N HIS A 57 -7.29 -8.44 -25.08
CA HIS A 57 -5.96 -8.65 -24.57
C HIS A 57 -4.97 -8.97 -25.68
N LEU A 58 -3.72 -8.60 -25.47
CA LEU A 58 -2.62 -9.00 -26.34
C LEU A 58 -2.15 -10.41 -25.96
N ARG A 59 -1.43 -11.05 -26.89
CA ARG A 59 -0.57 -12.19 -26.57
C ARG A 59 0.77 -11.97 -27.25
N PHE A 60 1.83 -11.93 -26.46
CA PHE A 60 3.19 -11.78 -26.97
C PHE A 60 3.75 -13.13 -27.43
N VAL A 61 3.57 -14.17 -26.62
CA VAL A 61 3.98 -15.53 -26.95
C VAL A 61 2.83 -16.29 -27.62
N GLN A 62 3.08 -16.75 -28.84
CA GLN A 62 2.10 -17.49 -29.63
C GLN A 62 2.13 -18.97 -29.26
N GLU A 63 0.96 -19.61 -29.20
CA GLU A 63 0.85 -21.03 -28.84
C GLU A 63 1.55 -21.95 -29.84
N GLU A 64 1.52 -21.57 -31.12
CA GLU A 64 2.14 -22.29 -32.23
C GLU A 64 3.67 -22.34 -32.12
N THR A 65 4.31 -21.24 -31.71
CA THR A 65 5.78 -21.12 -31.63
C THR A 65 6.34 -21.40 -30.24
N LEU A 66 5.48 -21.55 -29.23
CA LEU A 66 5.85 -21.66 -27.81
C LEU A 66 6.93 -22.72 -27.55
N ARG A 67 6.72 -23.95 -28.05
CA ARG A 67 7.64 -25.07 -27.77
C ARG A 67 9.00 -24.88 -28.43
N GLU A 68 9.03 -24.31 -29.62
CA GLU A 68 10.27 -24.10 -30.38
C GLU A 68 11.08 -22.95 -29.77
N GLU A 69 10.44 -21.83 -29.47
CA GLU A 69 11.05 -20.68 -28.80
C GLU A 69 11.54 -21.04 -27.39
N ALA A 70 10.73 -21.75 -26.60
CA ALA A 70 11.15 -22.19 -25.27
C ALA A 70 12.34 -23.18 -25.30
N ARG A 71 12.49 -23.98 -26.37
CA ARG A 71 13.64 -24.89 -26.53
C ARG A 71 14.91 -24.14 -26.93
N ARG A 72 14.80 -23.04 -27.68
CA ARG A 72 15.94 -22.19 -28.07
C ARG A 72 16.58 -21.47 -26.89
N PHE A 73 15.85 -21.30 -25.79
CA PHE A 73 16.37 -20.77 -24.52
C PHE A 73 17.44 -21.66 -23.82
N LYS A 74 18.00 -22.69 -24.46
CA LYS A 74 19.09 -23.49 -23.90
C LYS A 74 20.45 -22.80 -24.07
N GLY A 75 21.00 -22.26 -22.98
CA GLY A 75 22.41 -21.82 -22.94
C GLY A 75 22.70 -20.61 -22.07
N ILE A 76 21.69 -19.89 -21.59
CA ILE A 76 21.90 -18.75 -20.70
C ILE A 76 22.10 -19.30 -19.29
N ALA A 77 23.29 -19.05 -18.73
CA ALA A 77 23.57 -19.33 -17.34
C ALA A 77 22.48 -18.65 -16.50
N ARG A 78 21.61 -19.45 -15.87
CA ARG A 78 20.71 -18.94 -14.85
C ARG A 78 21.58 -18.23 -13.82
N SER A 79 21.40 -16.94 -13.61
CA SER A 79 21.83 -16.30 -12.37
C SER A 79 20.99 -16.93 -11.27
N VAL A 80 21.41 -18.10 -10.80
CA VAL A 80 20.71 -18.80 -9.72
C VAL A 80 21.02 -18.01 -8.46
N ILE A 81 20.18 -17.01 -8.16
CA ILE A 81 20.10 -16.52 -6.79
C ILE A 81 19.87 -17.76 -5.92
N PRO A 82 20.72 -18.05 -4.92
CA PRO A 82 20.56 -19.23 -4.09
C PRO A 82 19.16 -19.22 -3.47
N LYS A 83 18.28 -20.12 -3.94
CA LYS A 83 16.90 -20.29 -3.44
C LYS A 83 16.82 -20.48 -1.91
N SER A 84 17.96 -20.74 -1.29
CA SER A 84 18.15 -20.99 0.13
C SER A 84 18.04 -19.74 1.01
N GLY A 85 18.33 -18.53 0.51
CA GLY A 85 18.21 -17.28 1.27
C GLY A 85 16.75 -16.88 1.55
N ARG A 86 15.87 -17.07 0.56
CA ARG A 86 14.43 -16.75 0.63
C ARG A 86 13.70 -17.49 1.75
N LEU A 87 13.88 -18.81 1.83
CA LEU A 87 13.19 -19.65 2.81
C LEU A 87 13.76 -19.51 4.25
N ALA A 88 14.99 -19.01 4.37
CA ALA A 88 15.61 -18.65 5.64
C ALA A 88 15.06 -17.32 6.23
N ALA A 89 14.57 -16.41 5.39
CA ALA A 89 13.96 -15.16 5.81
C ALA A 89 12.56 -15.35 6.45
N VAL A 90 11.89 -16.46 6.13
CA VAL A 90 10.44 -16.66 6.39
C VAL A 90 10.18 -17.78 7.38
N GLY A 91 9.36 -17.54 8.41
CA GLY A 91 8.89 -18.52 9.42
C GLY A 91 8.32 -19.83 8.84
N VAL A 92 8.28 -20.94 9.59
CA VAL A 92 7.65 -22.22 9.15
C VAL A 92 6.22 -21.98 8.59
N LEU A 93 5.42 -21.17 9.27
CA LEU A 93 4.05 -20.84 8.83
C LEU A 93 4.02 -20.13 7.47
N GLY A 94 4.93 -19.18 7.23
CA GLY A 94 5.04 -18.51 5.93
C GLY A 94 5.47 -19.47 4.82
N ARG A 95 6.29 -20.49 5.13
CA ARG A 95 6.63 -21.55 4.16
C ARG A 95 5.44 -22.45 3.83
N VAL A 96 4.58 -22.77 4.81
CA VAL A 96 3.34 -23.53 4.54
C VAL A 96 2.43 -22.73 3.61
N LEU A 97 2.27 -21.43 3.87
CA LEU A 97 1.45 -20.55 3.05
C LEU A 97 2.02 -20.38 1.62
N ASP A 98 3.35 -20.31 1.44
CA ASP A 98 4.01 -20.36 0.12
C ASP A 98 3.68 -21.64 -0.66
N ILE A 99 3.67 -22.81 0.00
CA ILE A 99 3.27 -24.06 -0.65
C ILE A 99 1.79 -24.01 -1.05
N LEU A 100 0.91 -23.52 -0.17
CA LEU A 100 -0.52 -23.37 -0.49
C LEU A 100 -0.74 -22.43 -1.69
N MET A 101 0.02 -21.34 -1.79
CA MET A 101 -0.03 -20.43 -2.95
C MET A 101 0.49 -21.08 -4.24
N LYS A 102 1.46 -21.99 -4.15
CA LYS A 102 1.91 -22.77 -5.32
C LYS A 102 0.88 -23.81 -5.72
N LEU A 103 0.23 -24.46 -4.75
CA LEU A 103 -0.85 -25.40 -5.02
C LEU A 103 -2.09 -24.68 -5.58
N SER A 104 -2.33 -23.42 -5.21
CA SER A 104 -3.45 -22.67 -5.76
C SER A 104 -3.32 -22.43 -7.27
N LEU A 105 -2.11 -22.44 -7.84
CA LEU A 105 -1.87 -22.42 -9.30
C LEU A 105 -2.48 -23.60 -10.05
N LEU A 106 -2.80 -24.71 -9.36
CA LEU A 106 -3.52 -25.83 -9.98
C LEU A 106 -5.00 -25.52 -10.20
N ILE A 107 -5.54 -24.55 -9.46
CA ILE A 107 -6.96 -24.22 -9.44
C ILE A 107 -7.22 -22.86 -10.11
N ARG A 108 -6.29 -21.90 -9.96
CA ARG A 108 -6.38 -20.58 -10.61
C ARG A 108 -5.69 -20.57 -11.97
N GLY A 109 -6.10 -19.65 -12.83
CA GLY A 109 -5.42 -19.39 -14.10
C GLY A 109 -3.94 -19.08 -13.89
N ALA A 110 -3.08 -19.63 -14.73
CA ALA A 110 -1.64 -19.44 -14.65
C ALA A 110 -1.02 -19.41 -16.06
N VAL A 111 0.08 -18.67 -16.19
CA VAL A 111 0.95 -18.65 -17.35
C VAL A 111 1.54 -20.06 -17.57
N PRO A 112 1.31 -20.67 -18.74
CA PRO A 112 1.81 -22.00 -19.03
C PRO A 112 3.33 -22.11 -18.94
N GLY A 113 3.80 -23.28 -18.48
CA GLY A 113 5.23 -23.59 -18.45
C GLY A 113 5.86 -23.47 -19.84
N GLY A 114 6.87 -22.60 -19.96
CA GLY A 114 7.56 -22.33 -21.24
C GLY A 114 7.32 -20.93 -21.78
N VAL A 115 6.22 -20.24 -21.41
CA VAL A 115 5.91 -18.90 -21.93
C VAL A 115 7.02 -17.92 -21.58
N THR A 116 7.47 -17.89 -20.33
CA THR A 116 8.61 -17.06 -19.92
C THR A 116 9.85 -17.28 -20.80
N PHE A 117 10.21 -18.54 -21.07
CA PHE A 117 11.40 -18.86 -21.87
C PHE A 117 11.23 -18.48 -23.33
N ALA A 118 10.04 -18.65 -23.89
CA ALA A 118 9.71 -18.18 -25.23
C ALA A 118 9.73 -16.65 -25.30
N ALA A 119 9.19 -15.96 -24.29
CA ALA A 119 9.21 -14.51 -24.18
C ALA A 119 10.64 -13.96 -24.14
N VAL A 120 11.57 -14.60 -23.42
CA VAL A 120 12.99 -14.20 -23.43
C VAL A 120 13.58 -14.28 -24.85
N THR A 121 13.34 -15.40 -25.54
CA THR A 121 13.83 -15.58 -26.92
C THR A 121 13.26 -14.53 -27.85
N ARG A 122 11.95 -14.30 -27.78
CA ARG A 122 11.22 -13.36 -28.63
C ARG A 122 11.59 -11.90 -28.34
N TYR A 123 11.78 -11.55 -27.07
CA TYR A 123 12.27 -10.24 -26.65
C TYR A 123 13.64 -9.96 -27.26
N ARG A 124 14.62 -10.85 -27.09
CA ARG A 124 15.98 -10.66 -27.63
C ARG A 124 16.03 -10.61 -29.15
N GLU A 125 15.22 -11.43 -29.82
CA GLU A 125 15.25 -11.53 -31.28
C GLU A 125 14.48 -10.40 -31.99
N ARG A 126 13.47 -9.80 -31.33
CA ARG A 126 12.49 -8.93 -32.02
C ARG A 126 12.22 -7.59 -31.36
N VAL A 127 12.59 -7.42 -30.09
CA VAL A 127 12.20 -6.25 -29.28
C VAL A 127 13.41 -5.52 -28.71
N ASP A 128 14.38 -6.25 -28.15
CA ASP A 128 15.61 -5.65 -27.61
C ASP A 128 16.47 -5.06 -28.75
N ASN A 129 16.70 -3.75 -28.69
CA ASN A 129 17.53 -3.01 -29.63
C ASN A 129 18.85 -2.53 -29.00
N GLY A 130 19.17 -2.97 -27.78
CA GLY A 130 20.35 -2.56 -27.03
C GLY A 130 20.20 -1.24 -26.26
N GLY A 131 19.13 -0.47 -26.51
CA GLY A 131 18.78 0.72 -25.72
C GLY A 131 17.81 0.39 -24.58
N ALA A 132 17.33 1.43 -23.90
CA ALA A 132 16.21 1.34 -22.99
C ALA A 132 15.20 2.47 -23.28
N THR A 133 13.91 2.17 -23.39
CA THR A 133 12.87 3.18 -23.69
C THR A 133 12.02 3.48 -22.46
N TYR A 134 11.75 4.76 -22.20
CA TYR A 134 10.78 5.19 -21.20
C TYR A 134 9.77 6.16 -21.80
N TYR A 135 8.57 6.21 -21.20
CA TYR A 135 7.49 7.11 -21.61
C TYR A 135 7.29 8.22 -20.59
N GLY A 136 7.49 9.47 -20.99
CA GLY A 136 7.38 10.65 -20.13
C GLY A 136 6.04 11.34 -20.29
N ARG A 137 5.34 11.59 -19.17
CA ARG A 137 4.14 12.44 -19.09
C ARG A 137 4.39 13.59 -18.13
N VAL A 138 4.06 14.82 -18.54
CA VAL A 138 4.21 16.02 -17.73
C VAL A 138 2.85 16.62 -17.43
N THR A 139 2.54 16.83 -16.15
CA THR A 139 1.32 17.56 -15.74
C THR A 139 1.66 18.64 -14.71
N ARG A 140 0.78 19.63 -14.53
CA ARG A 140 0.90 20.66 -13.49
C ARG A 140 -0.31 20.59 -12.59
N GLU A 141 -0.10 20.27 -11.31
CA GLU A 141 -1.19 20.05 -10.36
C GLU A 141 -0.74 20.33 -8.92
N GLY A 142 -1.62 20.95 -8.12
CA GLY A 142 -1.34 21.25 -6.70
C GLY A 142 -0.10 22.14 -6.47
N GLY A 143 0.29 22.94 -7.47
CA GLY A 143 1.51 23.75 -7.45
C GLY A 143 2.81 22.96 -7.71
N TYR A 144 2.71 21.71 -8.15
CA TYR A 144 3.83 20.89 -8.61
C TYR A 144 3.83 20.78 -10.14
N ILE A 145 5.02 20.71 -10.72
CA ILE A 145 5.26 20.12 -12.04
C ILE A 145 5.54 18.64 -11.79
N VAL A 146 4.67 17.78 -12.29
CA VAL A 146 4.72 16.33 -12.10
C VAL A 146 5.35 15.70 -13.33
N LEU A 147 6.52 15.11 -13.18
CA LEU A 147 7.22 14.36 -14.22
C LEU A 147 7.02 12.87 -13.99
N GLN A 148 6.09 12.25 -14.72
CA GLN A 148 5.84 10.81 -14.65
C GLN A 148 6.66 10.08 -15.73
N TYR A 149 7.46 9.11 -15.31
CA TYR A 149 8.26 8.23 -16.17
C TYR A 149 7.69 6.82 -16.07
N TRP A 150 7.23 6.29 -17.20
CA TRP A 150 6.67 4.95 -17.31
C TRP A 150 7.64 4.02 -18.03
N PHE A 151 7.82 2.83 -17.49
CA PHE A 151 8.74 1.81 -17.98
C PHE A 151 7.94 0.58 -18.36
N PHE A 152 8.08 0.16 -19.62
CA PHE A 152 7.40 -1.01 -20.16
C PHE A 152 8.36 -2.18 -20.30
N TYR A 153 8.01 -3.33 -19.73
CA TYR A 153 8.77 -4.57 -19.87
C TYR A 153 7.95 -5.59 -20.64
N ALA A 154 8.57 -6.37 -21.52
CA ALA A 154 7.84 -7.35 -22.35
C ALA A 154 7.25 -8.52 -21.52
N MET A 155 7.82 -8.81 -20.36
CA MET A 155 7.43 -9.91 -19.49
C MET A 155 7.87 -9.62 -18.06
N ASN A 156 7.01 -9.92 -17.09
CA ASN A 156 7.35 -10.12 -15.69
C ASN A 156 7.62 -11.62 -15.46
N ASP A 157 8.83 -11.98 -15.06
CA ASP A 157 9.28 -13.37 -14.90
C ASP A 157 9.65 -13.71 -13.43
N TRP A 158 9.08 -12.94 -12.50
CA TRP A 158 9.41 -13.00 -11.09
C TRP A 158 9.28 -14.42 -10.53
N ARG A 159 8.20 -15.15 -10.84
CA ARG A 159 7.99 -16.54 -10.36
C ARG A 159 8.95 -17.54 -11.01
N THR A 160 9.07 -17.54 -12.33
CA THR A 160 9.83 -18.58 -13.05
C THR A 160 11.33 -18.43 -12.87
N ILE A 161 11.87 -17.21 -12.90
CA ILE A 161 13.32 -16.97 -12.83
C ILE A 161 13.77 -16.70 -11.39
N TYR A 162 13.05 -15.86 -10.65
CA TYR A 162 13.50 -15.35 -9.34
C TYR A 162 12.78 -15.95 -8.13
N GLY A 163 11.74 -16.76 -8.35
CA GLY A 163 10.96 -17.39 -7.28
C GLY A 163 10.02 -16.42 -6.55
N GLY A 164 9.56 -15.38 -7.23
CA GLY A 164 8.45 -14.54 -6.81
C GLY A 164 7.09 -15.21 -6.93
N VAL A 165 6.05 -14.38 -7.03
CA VAL A 165 4.64 -14.80 -6.93
C VAL A 165 4.02 -15.14 -8.28
N ASN A 166 4.39 -14.37 -9.30
CA ASN A 166 3.71 -14.38 -10.58
C ASN A 166 4.69 -14.33 -11.75
N ASP A 167 4.18 -14.77 -12.90
CA ASP A 167 4.69 -14.43 -14.21
C ASP A 167 3.54 -13.80 -14.98
N HIS A 168 3.79 -12.80 -15.82
CA HIS A 168 2.82 -12.33 -16.80
C HIS A 168 3.50 -11.63 -17.98
N GLU A 169 2.87 -11.71 -19.15
CA GLU A 169 3.28 -10.91 -20.30
C GLU A 169 2.96 -9.43 -20.03
N ALA A 170 3.82 -8.55 -20.54
CA ALA A 170 3.84 -7.11 -20.27
C ALA A 170 3.99 -6.74 -18.79
N ASP A 171 4.71 -5.65 -18.54
CA ASP A 171 4.74 -5.00 -17.24
C ASP A 171 4.85 -3.49 -17.39
N TRP A 172 4.16 -2.76 -16.51
CA TRP A 172 4.13 -1.29 -16.53
C TRP A 172 4.45 -0.74 -15.14
N GLU A 173 5.62 -0.13 -15.05
CA GLU A 173 6.13 0.46 -13.82
C GLU A 173 6.30 1.97 -13.97
N ARG A 174 6.37 2.70 -12.86
CA ARG A 174 6.45 4.16 -12.85
C ARG A 174 7.37 4.71 -11.78
N VAL A 175 8.14 5.74 -12.17
CA VAL A 175 8.76 6.70 -11.27
C VAL A 175 8.19 8.08 -11.52
N THR A 176 7.87 8.84 -10.48
CA THR A 176 7.40 10.22 -10.60
C THR A 176 8.33 11.16 -9.83
N VAL A 177 8.84 12.19 -10.51
CA VAL A 177 9.60 13.28 -9.89
C VAL A 177 8.68 14.49 -9.80
N TYR A 178 8.53 15.02 -8.58
CA TYR A 178 7.75 16.22 -8.32
C TYR A 178 8.70 17.41 -8.21
N VAL A 179 8.43 18.41 -9.03
CA VAL A 179 9.26 19.58 -9.22
C VAL A 179 8.45 20.80 -8.82
N VAL A 180 9.12 21.78 -8.23
CA VAL A 180 8.53 23.10 -7.94
C VAL A 180 9.28 24.17 -8.70
N GLU A 181 8.54 25.22 -9.06
CA GLU A 181 9.10 26.43 -9.65
C GLU A 181 9.55 27.37 -8.53
N ASN A 182 10.78 27.85 -8.63
CA ASN A 182 11.35 28.83 -7.72
C ASN A 182 10.91 30.24 -8.13
N PRO A 183 10.99 31.23 -7.21
CA PRO A 183 10.64 32.63 -7.53
C PRO A 183 11.44 33.26 -8.67
N ASP A 184 12.63 32.74 -8.96
CA ASP A 184 13.52 33.18 -10.05
C ASP A 184 13.20 32.51 -11.40
N GLY A 185 12.15 31.69 -11.48
CA GLY A 185 11.75 30.95 -12.67
C GLY A 185 12.54 29.65 -12.91
N THR A 186 13.53 29.32 -12.07
CA THR A 186 14.21 28.03 -12.12
C THR A 186 13.33 26.93 -11.55
N THR A 187 13.61 25.67 -11.88
CA THR A 187 12.88 24.53 -11.33
C THR A 187 13.79 23.65 -10.47
N ARG A 188 13.23 23.04 -9.43
CA ARG A 188 13.96 22.08 -8.60
C ARG A 188 13.08 20.90 -8.17
N PRO A 189 13.62 19.68 -8.16
CA PRO A 189 12.91 18.52 -7.62
C PRO A 189 12.78 18.63 -6.09
N VAL A 190 11.66 18.14 -5.56
CA VAL A 190 11.33 18.16 -4.12
C VAL A 190 10.92 16.81 -3.58
N TRP A 191 10.31 15.97 -4.42
CA TRP A 191 9.89 14.62 -4.06
C TRP A 191 10.15 13.68 -5.22
N VAL A 192 10.43 12.43 -4.91
CA VAL A 192 10.43 11.32 -5.87
C VAL A 192 9.56 10.21 -5.31
N GLY A 193 8.71 9.62 -6.13
CA GLY A 193 7.89 8.46 -5.81
C GLY A 193 8.13 7.35 -6.82
N ALA A 194 8.15 6.11 -6.36
CA ALA A 194 8.36 4.94 -7.20
C ALA A 194 7.25 3.91 -6.95
N SER A 195 6.75 3.27 -8.02
CA SER A 195 5.82 2.16 -7.88
C SER A 195 6.53 0.93 -7.34
N SER A 196 5.94 0.33 -6.32
CA SER A 196 6.38 -0.93 -5.74
C SER A 196 5.12 -1.71 -5.41
N HIS A 197 4.80 -2.74 -6.21
CA HIS A 197 3.63 -3.60 -5.99
C HIS A 197 2.33 -2.80 -5.74
N GLU A 198 1.51 -3.22 -4.77
CA GLU A 198 0.24 -2.57 -4.38
C GLU A 198 0.41 -1.49 -3.28
N TYR A 199 1.64 -1.09 -2.96
CA TYR A 199 1.87 -0.05 -1.94
C TYR A 199 1.29 1.31 -2.38
N HIS A 200 0.92 2.14 -1.42
CA HIS A 200 0.38 3.49 -1.66
C HIS A 200 0.57 4.39 -0.45
N GLY A 201 0.51 5.70 -0.68
CA GLY A 201 0.52 6.72 0.36
C GLY A 201 1.93 7.23 0.67
N ASP A 202 2.09 7.76 1.88
CA ASP A 202 3.27 8.56 2.24
C ASP A 202 4.58 7.79 2.15
N ASP A 203 4.58 6.50 2.49
CA ASP A 203 5.79 5.67 2.55
C ASP A 203 6.41 5.35 1.18
N LEU A 204 5.71 5.64 0.06
CA LEU A 204 6.21 5.44 -1.30
C LEU A 204 7.08 6.59 -1.83
N ARG A 205 7.03 7.76 -1.20
CA ARG A 205 7.82 8.93 -1.63
C ARG A 205 9.00 9.18 -0.73
N ARG A 206 10.06 9.73 -1.32
CA ARG A 206 11.24 10.25 -0.63
C ARG A 206 11.37 11.73 -0.92
N SER A 207 11.77 12.49 0.08
CA SER A 207 12.14 13.89 -0.12
C SER A 207 13.40 13.94 -0.98
N TRP A 208 13.51 14.95 -1.83
CA TRP A 208 14.76 15.21 -2.52
C TRP A 208 15.89 15.57 -1.55
N ALA A 209 15.56 16.05 -0.35
CA ALA A 209 16.52 16.31 0.72
C ALA A 209 16.77 15.09 1.63
N ASP A 210 16.22 13.91 1.31
CA ASP A 210 16.50 12.68 2.05
C ASP A 210 17.99 12.30 1.85
N PRO A 211 18.78 12.16 2.93
CA PRO A 211 20.19 11.80 2.81
C PRO A 211 20.41 10.39 2.25
N ASP A 212 19.45 9.48 2.42
CA ASP A 212 19.56 8.11 1.92
C ASP A 212 19.19 8.01 0.42
N LEU A 213 18.58 9.05 -0.17
CA LEU A 213 18.23 9.06 -1.58
C LEU A 213 19.49 9.21 -2.45
N HIS A 214 19.85 8.13 -3.12
CA HIS A 214 20.95 8.09 -4.08
C HIS A 214 20.60 8.84 -5.37
N ARG A 215 21.56 9.61 -5.88
CA ARG A 215 21.40 10.48 -7.05
C ARG A 215 22.68 10.52 -7.86
N ASP A 216 22.54 10.70 -9.16
CA ASP A 216 23.61 11.13 -10.05
C ASP A 216 23.26 12.50 -10.66
N GLY A 217 23.94 13.55 -10.19
CA GLY A 217 23.57 14.93 -10.48
C GLY A 217 22.13 15.23 -10.07
N VAL A 218 21.27 15.49 -11.07
CA VAL A 218 19.83 15.77 -10.90
C VAL A 218 18.93 14.55 -11.14
N HIS A 219 19.51 13.36 -11.38
CA HIS A 219 18.77 12.14 -11.65
C HIS A 219 18.70 11.27 -10.38
N PRO A 220 17.50 10.86 -9.92
CA PRO A 220 17.40 9.92 -8.82
C PRO A 220 17.82 8.52 -9.30
N LEU A 221 18.58 7.81 -8.46
CA LEU A 221 18.93 6.41 -8.73
C LEU A 221 17.83 5.51 -8.15
N ILE A 222 17.25 4.68 -9.02
CA ILE A 222 16.17 3.77 -8.67
C ILE A 222 16.62 2.34 -8.92
N TYR A 223 16.33 1.47 -7.96
CA TYR A 223 16.74 0.07 -7.97
C TYR A 223 15.56 -0.80 -8.36
N VAL A 224 15.68 -1.46 -9.52
CA VAL A 224 14.63 -2.31 -10.07
C VAL A 224 14.73 -3.72 -9.50
N GLY A 225 13.62 -4.24 -9.00
CA GLY A 225 13.45 -5.59 -8.49
C GLY A 225 13.55 -6.63 -9.60
N ALA A 226 14.33 -7.68 -9.37
CA ALA A 226 14.63 -8.67 -10.38
C ALA A 226 13.38 -9.45 -10.85
N GLY A 227 13.04 -9.31 -12.13
CA GLY A 227 11.89 -9.92 -12.79
C GLY A 227 10.51 -9.41 -12.37
N SER A 228 10.38 -8.87 -11.15
CA SER A 228 9.17 -8.20 -10.65
C SER A 228 9.02 -6.78 -11.22
N HIS A 229 10.14 -6.19 -11.62
CA HIS A 229 10.32 -4.79 -12.04
C HIS A 229 9.92 -3.72 -11.02
N SER A 230 9.60 -4.11 -9.79
CA SER A 230 9.22 -3.14 -8.76
C SER A 230 10.35 -2.13 -8.52
N HIS A 231 10.02 -0.86 -8.34
CA HIS A 231 11.03 0.19 -8.18
C HIS A 231 11.25 0.50 -6.70
N GLN A 232 12.50 0.40 -6.27
CA GLN A 232 12.95 0.66 -4.91
C GLN A 232 13.87 1.88 -4.84
N MET A 233 13.72 2.68 -3.79
CA MET A 233 14.54 3.88 -3.57
C MET A 233 15.93 3.57 -3.03
N LEU A 234 16.11 2.39 -2.42
CA LEU A 234 17.36 1.94 -1.82
C LEU A 234 17.72 0.57 -2.39
N PRO A 235 19.01 0.22 -2.43
CA PRO A 235 19.41 -1.11 -2.87
C PRO A 235 19.20 -2.15 -1.76
N GLY A 236 18.76 -3.34 -2.13
CA GLY A 236 18.77 -4.51 -1.24
C GLY A 236 17.71 -5.56 -1.55
N ASP A 237 17.58 -6.51 -0.61
CA ASP A 237 16.56 -7.56 -0.66
C ASP A 237 15.35 -7.12 0.15
N TYR A 238 14.20 -7.10 -0.49
CA TYR A 238 12.94 -6.62 0.08
C TYR A 238 12.01 -7.78 0.36
N LEU A 239 11.39 -7.79 1.54
CA LEU A 239 10.36 -8.76 1.88
C LEU A 239 9.03 -8.18 1.44
N ILE A 240 8.42 -8.78 0.43
CA ILE A 240 7.10 -8.40 -0.06
C ILE A 240 6.08 -9.33 0.56
N GLN A 241 5.06 -8.76 1.18
CA GLN A 241 3.88 -9.49 1.62
C GLN A 241 2.78 -9.21 0.61
N VAL A 242 2.36 -10.25 -0.12
CA VAL A 242 1.22 -10.14 -1.02
C VAL A 242 -0.03 -10.53 -0.26
N ASP A 243 -0.96 -9.57 -0.11
CA ASP A 243 -2.29 -9.82 0.45
C ASP A 243 -3.20 -10.38 -0.66
N PRO A 244 -3.69 -11.62 -0.56
CA PRO A 244 -4.53 -12.19 -1.61
C PRO A 244 -5.82 -11.39 -1.84
N ALA A 245 -6.20 -11.17 -3.10
CA ALA A 245 -7.38 -10.39 -3.49
C ALA A 245 -8.67 -10.79 -2.74
N PHE A 246 -8.90 -12.10 -2.56
CA PHE A 246 -10.07 -12.63 -1.84
C PHE A 246 -10.10 -12.30 -0.34
N LEU A 247 -8.95 -12.02 0.27
CA LEU A 247 -8.85 -11.62 1.68
C LEU A 247 -8.94 -10.10 1.87
N ARG A 248 -8.79 -9.28 0.82
CA ARG A 248 -8.81 -7.81 0.93
C ARG A 248 -10.11 -7.30 1.57
N GLY A 249 -11.26 -7.91 1.27
CA GLY A 249 -12.55 -7.57 1.88
C GLY A 249 -12.63 -7.84 3.39
N LEU A 250 -12.21 -9.03 3.81
CA LEU A 250 -12.16 -9.42 5.22
C LEU A 250 -11.11 -8.62 6.01
N VAL A 251 -9.92 -8.45 5.43
CA VAL A 251 -8.81 -7.69 6.03
C VAL A 251 -9.16 -6.21 6.13
N SER A 252 -9.79 -5.60 5.12
CA SER A 252 -10.24 -4.20 5.20
C SER A 252 -11.40 -3.99 6.17
N GLY A 253 -12.30 -4.97 6.32
CA GLY A 253 -13.34 -4.98 7.35
C GLY A 253 -12.74 -5.07 8.75
N TRP A 254 -11.82 -6.01 8.96
CA TRP A 254 -11.07 -6.17 10.21
C TRP A 254 -10.23 -4.94 10.55
N ARG A 255 -9.55 -4.34 9.56
CA ARG A 255 -8.74 -3.12 9.74
C ARG A 255 -9.60 -1.92 10.12
N ARG A 256 -10.78 -1.75 9.51
CA ARG A 256 -11.75 -0.71 9.90
C ARG A 256 -12.29 -0.94 11.31
N PHE A 257 -12.55 -2.19 11.68
CA PHE A 257 -13.01 -2.56 13.01
C PHE A 257 -11.93 -2.30 14.08
N THR A 258 -10.69 -2.73 13.84
CA THR A 258 -9.58 -2.54 14.77
C THR A 258 -9.12 -1.08 14.86
N GLN A 259 -9.18 -0.30 13.78
CA GLN A 259 -8.94 1.16 13.81
C GLN A 259 -9.97 1.92 14.65
N ARG A 260 -11.20 1.39 14.75
CA ARG A 260 -12.27 1.98 15.56
C ARG A 260 -12.13 1.66 17.05
N LEU A 261 -11.59 0.49 17.37
CA LEU A 261 -11.41 0.01 18.75
C LEU A 261 -10.05 0.36 19.35
N PHE A 262 -9.00 0.40 18.54
CA PHE A 262 -7.64 0.71 18.97
C PHE A 262 -7.16 1.97 18.25
N ARG A 263 -7.00 3.07 19.01
CA ARG A 263 -6.31 4.27 18.52
C ARG A 263 -4.92 3.86 18.03
N ALA A 264 -4.61 4.33 16.83
CA ALA A 264 -3.49 3.88 16.00
C ALA A 264 -2.18 3.74 16.78
N ASP A 265 -1.56 2.55 16.72
CA ASP A 265 -0.09 2.31 16.80
C ASP A 265 0.31 0.84 16.98
N ALA A 266 -0.61 -0.12 16.89
CA ALA A 266 -0.21 -1.52 16.85
C ALA A 266 0.49 -1.84 15.51
N ALA A 267 1.80 -2.06 15.54
CA ALA A 267 2.63 -2.62 14.47
C ALA A 267 2.07 -3.93 13.85
N ILE A 268 1.11 -4.54 14.53
CA ILE A 268 0.33 -5.73 14.15
C ILE A 268 -0.64 -5.45 12.99
N ASN A 269 -1.10 -4.21 12.80
CA ASN A 269 -2.08 -3.84 11.76
C ASN A 269 -1.46 -3.42 10.41
N ARG A 270 -0.11 -3.41 10.29
CA ARG A 270 0.60 -2.95 9.08
C ARG A 270 1.28 -4.10 8.30
N HIS A 271 1.55 -5.22 8.97
CA HIS A 271 2.04 -6.43 8.32
C HIS A 271 0.83 -7.31 8.01
N GLY A 272 0.48 -7.42 6.73
CA GLY A 272 -0.58 -8.31 6.28
C GLY A 272 -0.28 -9.77 6.68
N ILE A 273 -1.32 -10.61 6.66
CA ILE A 273 -1.15 -12.08 6.74
C ILE A 273 -0.76 -12.56 5.33
N GLY A 274 0.30 -11.98 4.77
CA GLY A 274 0.75 -12.24 3.41
C GLY A 274 1.83 -13.31 3.36
N VAL A 275 1.89 -14.06 2.26
CA VAL A 275 3.07 -14.92 1.99
C VAL A 275 4.25 -14.02 1.70
N PRO A 276 5.37 -14.16 2.44
CA PRO A 276 6.55 -13.37 2.19
C PRO A 276 7.33 -13.91 0.99
N PHE A 277 7.48 -13.05 -0.02
CA PHE A 277 8.37 -13.23 -1.16
C PHE A 277 9.54 -12.27 -1.06
N VAL A 278 10.63 -12.59 -1.74
CA VAL A 278 11.81 -11.72 -1.78
C VAL A 278 11.87 -11.07 -3.14
N ASP A 279 12.03 -9.76 -3.12
CA ASP A 279 12.26 -8.95 -4.29
C ASP A 279 13.69 -8.40 -4.24
N TYR A 280 14.45 -8.62 -5.31
CA TYR A 280 15.89 -8.40 -5.34
C TYR A 280 16.20 -7.11 -6.10
N ALA A 281 16.26 -5.99 -5.39
CA ALA A 281 16.55 -4.67 -5.96
C ALA A 281 17.97 -4.24 -5.59
N ARG A 282 18.98 -5.06 -5.94
CA ARG A 282 20.37 -4.87 -5.46
C ARG A 282 21.18 -3.80 -6.20
N GLY A 283 20.84 -3.56 -7.47
CA GLY A 283 21.59 -2.60 -8.31
C GLY A 283 22.97 -3.08 -8.74
N ASP A 284 23.21 -4.39 -8.78
CA ASP A 284 24.48 -5.05 -9.13
C ASP A 284 24.58 -5.47 -10.61
N GLY A 285 23.57 -5.16 -11.43
CA GLY A 285 23.53 -5.41 -12.87
C GLY A 285 23.66 -4.13 -13.71
N GLU A 286 23.14 -4.19 -14.95
CA GLU A 286 23.24 -3.08 -15.91
C GLU A 286 22.62 -1.77 -15.39
N ARG A 287 23.30 -0.66 -15.67
CA ARG A 287 22.85 0.70 -15.39
C ARG A 287 22.16 1.29 -16.61
N LEU A 288 20.92 1.75 -16.43
CA LEU A 288 20.14 2.38 -17.50
C LEU A 288 20.20 3.90 -17.37
N GLY A 289 20.46 4.59 -18.48
CA GLY A 289 20.42 6.04 -18.61
C GLY A 289 21.72 6.69 -19.08
N PRO A 290 21.84 8.03 -18.98
CA PRO A 290 22.98 8.75 -19.53
C PRO A 290 24.29 8.26 -18.92
N GLY A 291 25.23 7.83 -19.77
CA GLY A 291 26.51 7.26 -19.32
C GLY A 291 26.42 5.89 -18.63
N GLY A 292 25.28 5.19 -18.74
CA GLY A 292 25.09 3.80 -18.31
C GLY A 292 25.43 2.78 -19.40
N ASP A 293 25.16 1.51 -19.12
CA ASP A 293 25.36 0.39 -20.06
C ASP A 293 24.34 0.43 -21.21
N ARG A 294 23.14 0.97 -20.96
CA ARG A 294 22.09 1.22 -21.97
C ARG A 294 21.61 2.66 -21.87
N GLU A 295 21.65 3.38 -23.00
CA GLU A 295 21.16 4.76 -23.05
C GLU A 295 19.63 4.83 -23.10
N TRP A 296 19.08 5.92 -22.58
CA TRP A 296 17.64 6.18 -22.62
C TRP A 296 17.20 6.69 -23.99
N ASN A 297 16.11 6.13 -24.48
CA ASN A 297 15.26 6.71 -25.50
C ASN A 297 13.96 7.22 -24.85
N ALA A 298 13.70 8.52 -24.97
CA ALA A 298 12.56 9.16 -24.34
C ALA A 298 11.40 9.30 -25.34
N VAL A 299 10.22 8.81 -24.98
CA VAL A 299 8.98 9.01 -25.74
C VAL A 299 8.01 9.84 -24.91
N LEU A 300 7.55 10.97 -25.42
CA LEU A 300 6.55 11.78 -24.71
C LEU A 300 5.15 11.22 -24.95
N ILE A 301 4.37 11.14 -23.87
CA ILE A 301 2.97 10.73 -23.89
C ILE A 301 2.12 11.68 -23.06
N ASP A 302 0.85 11.76 -23.41
CA ASP A 302 -0.16 12.61 -22.78
C ASP A 302 -1.55 11.94 -22.84
N GLU A 303 -2.60 12.72 -22.55
CA GLU A 303 -3.99 12.24 -22.59
C GLU A 303 -4.49 11.93 -24.01
N ASP A 304 -3.87 12.55 -25.02
CA ASP A 304 -4.29 12.56 -26.42
C ASP A 304 -3.47 11.58 -27.27
N THR A 305 -2.43 10.98 -26.68
CA THR A 305 -1.61 9.94 -27.32
C THR A 305 -2.52 8.76 -27.73
N PRO A 306 -2.66 8.44 -29.03
CA PRO A 306 -3.74 7.59 -29.52
C PRO A 306 -3.82 6.21 -28.85
N TRP A 307 -2.72 5.48 -28.75
CA TRP A 307 -2.70 4.14 -28.15
C TRP A 307 -2.85 4.17 -26.62
N VAL A 308 -2.52 5.27 -25.95
CA VAL A 308 -2.68 5.44 -24.50
C VAL A 308 -4.15 5.64 -24.14
N HIS A 309 -4.88 6.41 -24.96
CA HIS A 309 -6.32 6.64 -24.80
C HIS A 309 -7.18 5.51 -25.38
N GLY A 310 -6.80 5.03 -26.55
CA GLY A 310 -7.63 4.19 -27.42
C GLY A 310 -7.64 2.71 -27.09
N PHE A 311 -6.75 2.23 -26.21
CA PHE A 311 -6.70 0.83 -25.82
C PHE A 311 -6.81 0.64 -24.30
N ARG A 312 -7.93 0.03 -23.86
CA ARG A 312 -8.22 -0.27 -22.45
C ARG A 312 -7.96 -1.72 -22.06
N GLY A 313 -7.62 -2.55 -23.03
CA GLY A 313 -7.37 -3.98 -22.84
C GLY A 313 -6.05 -4.29 -22.13
N LEU A 314 -5.84 -5.59 -21.91
CA LEU A 314 -4.60 -6.07 -21.30
C LEU A 314 -3.47 -6.10 -22.32
N TRP A 315 -2.27 -5.72 -21.89
CA TRP A 315 -1.07 -5.68 -22.72
C TRP A 315 -0.36 -7.04 -22.86
N GLY A 316 -1.00 -8.10 -22.38
CA GLY A 316 -0.52 -9.47 -22.46
C GLY A 316 -1.64 -10.45 -22.16
N ARG A 317 -1.32 -11.74 -22.10
CA ARG A 317 -2.29 -12.82 -21.92
C ARG A 317 -3.22 -12.62 -20.70
N ASP A 318 -4.53 -12.74 -20.91
CA ASP A 318 -5.49 -12.93 -19.83
C ASP A 318 -5.48 -14.41 -19.40
N THR A 319 -4.93 -14.69 -18.23
CA THR A 319 -4.94 -16.04 -17.64
C THR A 319 -6.25 -16.34 -16.91
N ARG A 320 -7.11 -15.34 -16.71
CA ARG A 320 -8.28 -15.39 -15.82
C ARG A 320 -7.90 -15.76 -14.38
N ASP A 321 -6.68 -15.40 -13.97
CA ASP A 321 -6.26 -15.52 -12.57
C ASP A 321 -7.08 -14.56 -11.70
N PHE A 322 -7.95 -15.12 -10.85
CA PHE A 322 -8.79 -14.35 -9.93
C PHE A 322 -7.99 -13.69 -8.79
N PHE A 323 -6.70 -13.99 -8.65
CA PHE A 323 -5.78 -13.24 -7.78
C PHE A 323 -5.01 -12.15 -8.52
N GLU A 324 -5.24 -11.98 -9.82
CA GLU A 324 -4.64 -10.98 -10.71
C GLU A 324 -3.11 -11.05 -10.85
N GLY A 325 -2.44 -11.94 -10.11
CA GLY A 325 -1.00 -12.08 -10.11
C GLY A 325 -0.49 -12.48 -11.49
N GLU A 326 -1.06 -13.52 -12.09
CA GLU A 326 -0.64 -14.00 -13.42
C GLU A 326 -1.43 -13.40 -14.59
N ARG A 327 -2.22 -12.36 -14.30
CA ARG A 327 -2.99 -11.63 -15.31
C ARG A 327 -2.21 -10.41 -15.75
N ALA A 328 -1.96 -10.30 -17.06
CA ALA A 328 -1.24 -9.17 -17.63
C ALA A 328 -1.85 -7.82 -17.21
N PRO A 329 -1.05 -6.76 -17.09
CA PRO A 329 -1.54 -5.43 -16.78
C PRO A 329 -2.20 -4.79 -18.01
N SER A 330 -3.01 -3.75 -17.76
CA SER A 330 -3.40 -2.79 -18.79
C SER A 330 -2.30 -1.75 -19.00
N GLY A 331 -2.49 -0.87 -19.99
CA GLY A 331 -1.56 0.22 -20.28
C GLY A 331 -1.39 1.22 -19.12
N PRO A 332 -0.53 2.24 -19.29
CA PRO A 332 -0.19 3.17 -18.20
C PRO A 332 -1.39 3.96 -17.67
N ARG A 333 -2.41 4.20 -18.50
CA ARG A 333 -3.62 4.96 -18.14
C ARG A 333 -4.69 4.14 -17.43
N TYR A 334 -4.76 2.83 -17.66
CA TYR A 334 -5.90 2.01 -17.26
C TYR A 334 -5.52 0.95 -16.22
N GLU A 335 -6.51 0.54 -15.44
CA GLU A 335 -6.47 -0.68 -14.62
C GLU A 335 -6.90 -1.89 -15.44
N ARG A 336 -6.73 -3.10 -14.89
CA ARG A 336 -7.09 -4.37 -15.56
C ARG A 336 -8.60 -4.54 -15.87
N ASP A 337 -9.44 -3.70 -15.28
CA ASP A 337 -10.88 -3.63 -15.52
C ASP A 337 -11.27 -2.52 -16.53
N GLY A 338 -10.28 -1.80 -17.08
CA GLY A 338 -10.49 -0.70 -18.03
C GLY A 338 -10.87 0.64 -17.38
N THR A 339 -10.97 0.71 -16.05
CA THR A 339 -11.14 1.98 -15.34
C THR A 339 -9.85 2.79 -15.37
N ILE A 340 -9.95 4.11 -15.15
CA ILE A 340 -8.78 4.97 -15.16
C ILE A 340 -7.96 4.70 -13.89
N ARG A 341 -6.67 4.42 -14.08
CA ARG A 341 -5.71 4.21 -13.02
C ARG A 341 -5.66 5.43 -12.11
N ARG A 342 -5.80 5.23 -10.79
CA ARG A 342 -5.86 6.34 -9.82
C ARG A 342 -4.65 7.26 -9.92
N SER A 343 -3.48 6.70 -10.16
CA SER A 343 -2.23 7.46 -10.25
C SER A 343 -2.01 8.14 -11.61
N TRP A 344 -2.83 7.82 -12.61
CA TRP A 344 -2.95 8.60 -13.84
C TRP A 344 -3.87 9.81 -13.64
N ALA A 345 -5.04 9.59 -13.02
CA ALA A 345 -6.06 10.62 -12.77
C ALA A 345 -5.69 11.61 -11.65
N ASP A 346 -5.05 11.12 -10.58
CA ASP A 346 -4.60 11.91 -9.44
C ASP A 346 -3.12 11.56 -9.15
N PRO A 347 -2.19 12.26 -9.83
CA PRO A 347 -0.76 12.02 -9.70
C PRO A 347 -0.21 12.40 -8.31
N LEU A 348 -0.97 13.10 -7.45
CA LEU A 348 -0.53 13.49 -6.11
C LEU A 348 -0.98 12.49 -5.04
N ALA A 349 -2.19 11.94 -5.13
CA ALA A 349 -2.77 11.13 -4.06
C ALA A 349 -2.08 9.79 -3.85
N TRP A 350 -1.60 9.15 -4.92
CA TRP A 350 -1.01 7.81 -4.82
C TRP A 350 0.26 7.78 -3.96
N VAL A 351 0.99 8.91 -3.88
CA VAL A 351 2.13 9.12 -2.97
C VAL A 351 1.77 10.00 -1.78
N GLY A 352 0.51 10.41 -1.59
CA GLY A 352 0.08 11.21 -0.44
C GLY A 352 0.46 12.70 -0.47
N LEU A 353 0.76 13.28 -1.63
CA LEU A 353 1.15 14.69 -1.77
C LEU A 353 -0.02 15.69 -1.81
N GLN A 354 -1.27 15.23 -1.97
CA GLN A 354 -2.47 16.11 -1.98
C GLN A 354 -2.57 17.04 -0.76
N LYS A 355 -2.01 16.63 0.38
CA LYS A 355 -2.03 17.38 1.65
C LYS A 355 -0.75 18.19 1.92
N VAL A 356 0.23 18.13 1.01
CA VAL A 356 1.57 18.67 1.23
C VAL A 356 1.75 19.90 0.35
N ALA A 357 1.96 21.04 0.99
CA ALA A 357 2.26 22.28 0.27
C ALA A 357 3.60 22.15 -0.49
N PRO A 358 3.67 22.63 -1.76
CA PRO A 358 4.85 22.47 -2.61
C PRO A 358 6.06 23.28 -2.12
N THR A 359 5.81 24.44 -1.52
CA THR A 359 6.84 25.36 -1.05
C THR A 359 6.51 25.88 0.34
N GLU A 360 7.52 26.39 1.05
CA GLU A 360 7.29 27.06 2.33
C GLU A 360 6.40 28.29 2.19
N SER A 361 6.55 29.06 1.11
CA SER A 361 5.69 30.21 0.83
C SER A 361 4.23 29.80 0.65
N ALA A 362 3.96 28.68 -0.03
CA ALA A 362 2.63 28.11 -0.16
C ALA A 362 2.10 27.61 1.20
N ALA A 363 2.93 26.91 1.99
CA ALA A 363 2.54 26.44 3.32
C ALA A 363 2.15 27.61 4.25
N ARG A 364 2.95 28.68 4.26
CA ARG A 364 2.65 29.91 5.02
C ARG A 364 1.38 30.61 4.49
N ALA A 365 1.16 30.61 3.17
CA ALA A 365 -0.06 31.20 2.58
C ALA A 365 -1.33 30.43 2.98
N GLU A 366 -1.30 29.10 2.93
CA GLU A 366 -2.39 28.23 3.39
C GLU A 366 -2.66 28.42 4.89
N LEU A 367 -1.60 28.48 5.70
CA LEU A 367 -1.75 28.70 7.13
C LEU A 367 -2.37 30.07 7.45
N ARG A 368 -1.98 31.14 6.73
CA ARG A 368 -2.64 32.45 6.83
C ARG A 368 -4.11 32.37 6.41
N SER A 369 -4.44 31.56 5.41
CA SER A 369 -5.82 31.35 4.97
C SER A 369 -6.66 30.68 6.06
N HIS A 370 -6.11 29.65 6.71
CA HIS A 370 -6.75 28.98 7.84
C HIS A 370 -6.98 29.94 9.01
N VAL A 371 -5.99 30.79 9.35
CA VAL A 371 -6.13 31.83 10.38
C VAL A 371 -7.29 32.79 10.07
N ARG A 372 -7.41 33.29 8.83
CA ARG A 372 -8.56 34.14 8.42
C ARG A 372 -9.91 33.41 8.57
N GLY A 373 -9.93 32.10 8.31
CA GLY A 373 -11.09 31.25 8.54
C GLY A 373 -11.46 31.16 10.02
N LEU A 374 -10.47 30.96 10.89
CA LEU A 374 -10.66 30.96 12.35
C LEU A 374 -11.17 32.29 12.87
N GLU A 375 -10.61 33.42 12.42
CA GLU A 375 -11.08 34.77 12.78
C GLU A 375 -12.54 35.00 12.39
N THR A 376 -12.95 34.50 11.22
CA THR A 376 -14.35 34.61 10.76
C THR A 376 -15.29 33.78 11.65
N ARG A 377 -14.89 32.57 12.04
CA ARG A 377 -15.65 31.74 12.98
C ARG A 377 -15.73 32.37 14.37
N LEU A 378 -14.64 32.95 14.87
CA LEU A 378 -14.60 33.65 16.14
C LEU A 378 -15.55 34.85 16.18
N ARG A 379 -15.58 35.67 15.12
CA ARG A 379 -16.57 36.77 15.00
C ARG A 379 -18.01 36.26 15.05
N GLY A 380 -18.30 35.12 14.42
CA GLY A 380 -19.61 34.48 14.51
C GLY A 380 -19.96 34.07 15.94
N LEU A 381 -19.02 33.40 16.64
CA LEU A 381 -19.20 33.00 18.04
C LEU A 381 -19.34 34.20 18.99
N ASP A 382 -18.61 35.29 18.76
CA ASP A 382 -18.76 36.54 19.53
C ASP A 382 -20.19 37.10 19.38
N GLY A 383 -20.75 37.09 18.17
CA GLY A 383 -22.14 37.46 17.92
C GLY A 383 -23.14 36.53 18.63
N ASP A 384 -22.90 35.21 18.58
CA ASP A 384 -23.72 34.22 19.28
C ASP A 384 -23.71 34.39 20.80
N VAL A 385 -22.54 34.72 21.37
CA VAL A 385 -22.38 35.02 22.80
C VAL A 385 -23.23 36.22 23.20
N VAL A 386 -23.16 37.32 22.44
CA VAL A 386 -23.93 38.54 22.71
C VAL A 386 -25.42 38.24 22.65
N SER A 387 -25.89 37.63 21.55
CA SER A 387 -27.31 37.32 21.34
C SER A 387 -27.89 36.43 22.44
N ARG A 388 -27.19 35.35 22.82
CA ARG A 388 -27.67 34.43 23.87
C ARG A 388 -27.61 35.05 25.26
N ARG A 389 -26.58 35.84 25.56
CA ARG A 389 -26.47 36.58 26.83
C ARG A 389 -27.63 37.56 26.98
N ASP A 390 -27.99 38.28 25.91
CA ASP A 390 -29.12 39.20 25.93
C ASP A 390 -30.46 38.45 26.09
N ARG A 391 -30.60 37.30 25.44
CA ARG A 391 -31.80 36.44 25.61
C ARG A 391 -31.92 35.89 27.04
N LEU A 392 -30.81 35.47 27.65
CA LEU A 392 -30.77 35.03 29.05
C LEU A 392 -31.24 36.16 29.99
N ARG A 393 -30.68 37.36 29.83
CA ARG A 393 -31.06 38.53 30.63
C ARG A 393 -32.53 38.91 30.44
N GLN A 394 -33.04 38.83 29.21
CA GLN A 394 -34.44 39.09 28.91
C GLN A 394 -35.38 38.08 29.61
N LEU A 395 -35.06 36.79 29.52
CA LEU A 395 -35.85 35.73 30.15
C LEU A 395 -35.79 35.81 31.68
N ASP A 396 -34.62 36.10 32.25
CA ASP A 396 -34.48 36.23 33.70
C ASP A 396 -35.25 37.45 34.24
N SER A 397 -35.17 38.59 33.55
CA SER A 397 -35.98 39.77 33.88
C SER A 397 -37.48 39.48 33.85
N ALA A 398 -37.95 38.78 32.80
CA ALA A 398 -39.36 38.38 32.69
C ALA A 398 -39.76 37.38 33.78
N ARG A 399 -38.89 36.40 34.08
CA ARG A 399 -39.09 35.41 35.16
C ARG A 399 -39.28 36.11 36.50
N MET A 400 -38.40 37.05 36.86
CA MET A 400 -38.46 37.80 38.11
C MET A 400 -39.75 38.60 38.27
N ALA A 401 -40.28 39.16 37.18
CA ALA A 401 -41.56 39.88 37.18
C ALA A 401 -42.74 38.92 37.37
N LEU A 402 -42.78 37.82 36.61
CA LEU A 402 -43.87 36.83 36.66
C LEU A 402 -43.94 36.06 37.98
N GLU A 403 -42.82 35.91 38.68
CA GLU A 403 -42.75 35.20 39.97
C GLU A 403 -43.51 35.91 41.10
N ARG A 404 -43.71 37.24 40.98
CA ARG A 404 -44.42 38.06 41.98
C ARG A 404 -45.91 37.77 42.03
N GLU A 405 -46.51 37.29 40.94
CA GLU A 405 -47.94 36.98 40.87
C GLU A 405 -48.21 35.48 40.94
N ALA A 406 -49.12 35.09 41.84
CA ALA A 406 -49.44 33.68 42.07
C ALA A 406 -49.92 32.94 40.80
N ALA A 407 -50.71 33.59 39.95
CA ALA A 407 -51.22 33.01 38.69
C ALA A 407 -50.14 32.79 37.62
N SER A 408 -49.05 33.56 37.67
CA SER A 408 -47.99 33.56 36.66
C SER A 408 -46.79 32.66 37.02
N ARG A 409 -46.76 32.09 38.23
CA ARG A 409 -45.69 31.19 38.73
C ARG A 409 -45.38 29.99 37.84
N PRO A 410 -46.35 29.28 37.22
CA PRO A 410 -46.04 28.16 36.32
C PRO A 410 -45.18 28.62 35.13
N ARG A 411 -45.46 29.79 34.57
CA ARG A 411 -44.71 30.37 33.44
C ARG A 411 -43.32 30.85 33.87
N ALA A 412 -43.18 31.36 35.10
CA ALA A 412 -41.87 31.67 35.67
C ALA A 412 -40.98 30.41 35.80
N ARG A 413 -41.54 29.25 36.18
CA ARG A 413 -40.80 27.98 36.24
C ARG A 413 -40.34 27.51 34.86
N GLU A 414 -41.17 27.66 33.83
CA GLU A 414 -40.80 27.36 32.44
C GLU A 414 -39.61 28.22 31.98
N TYR A 415 -39.64 29.52 32.27
CA TYR A 415 -38.52 30.41 31.96
C TYR A 415 -37.25 30.06 32.74
N ALA A 416 -37.36 29.61 34.00
CA ALA A 416 -36.21 29.12 34.76
C ALA A 416 -35.54 27.91 34.08
N GLN A 417 -36.32 26.92 33.62
CA GLN A 417 -35.79 25.76 32.90
C GLN A 417 -35.13 26.17 31.58
N ARG A 418 -35.73 27.13 30.86
CA ARG A 418 -35.15 27.62 29.60
C ARG A 418 -33.85 28.39 29.83
N ILE A 419 -33.75 29.14 30.92
CA ILE A 419 -32.51 29.81 31.34
C ILE A 419 -31.40 28.78 31.58
N GLU A 420 -31.66 27.73 32.37
CA GLU A 420 -30.67 26.68 32.65
C GLU A 420 -30.15 26.01 31.35
N GLY A 421 -31.04 25.75 30.40
CA GLY A 421 -30.66 25.23 29.08
C GLY A 421 -29.78 26.21 28.28
N LEU A 422 -30.16 27.48 28.24
CA LEU A 422 -29.40 28.52 27.54
C LEU A 422 -28.05 28.83 28.21
N GLU A 423 -27.93 28.70 29.53
CA GLU A 423 -26.66 28.83 30.24
C GLU A 423 -25.69 27.72 29.84
N LYS A 424 -26.17 26.47 29.72
CA LYS A 424 -25.36 25.34 29.23
C LYS A 424 -24.92 25.57 27.78
N GLU A 425 -25.84 25.96 26.89
CA GLU A 425 -25.50 26.29 25.50
C GLU A 425 -24.47 27.43 25.41
N LEU A 426 -24.62 28.47 26.25
CA LEU A 426 -23.68 29.58 26.28
C LEU A 426 -22.30 29.15 26.79
N ALA A 427 -22.23 28.27 27.80
CA ALA A 427 -20.97 27.71 28.28
C ALA A 427 -20.24 26.90 27.18
N GLU A 428 -20.95 26.07 26.42
CA GLU A 428 -20.39 25.35 25.27
C GLU A 428 -19.83 26.29 24.19
N ILE A 429 -20.50 27.43 23.96
CA ILE A 429 -20.05 28.44 23.00
C ILE A 429 -18.76 29.11 23.51
N TYR A 430 -18.66 29.43 24.80
CA TYR A 430 -17.41 29.95 25.37
C TYR A 430 -16.26 28.97 25.24
N GLU A 431 -16.49 27.69 25.51
CA GLU A 431 -15.47 26.65 25.37
C GLU A 431 -14.98 26.55 23.93
N LYS A 432 -15.89 26.43 22.96
CA LYS A 432 -15.55 26.42 21.52
C LYS A 432 -14.78 27.66 21.10
N ARG A 433 -15.22 28.83 21.57
CA ARG A 433 -14.55 30.11 21.29
C ARG A 433 -13.13 30.14 21.86
N ALA A 434 -12.94 29.67 23.10
CA ALA A 434 -11.63 29.64 23.74
C ALA A 434 -10.66 28.71 23.00
N LEU A 435 -11.12 27.51 22.59
CA LEU A 435 -10.32 26.56 21.82
C LEU A 435 -9.91 27.13 20.45
N LEU A 436 -10.83 27.75 19.72
CA LEU A 436 -10.52 28.36 18.42
C LEU A 436 -9.59 29.58 18.54
N ALA A 437 -9.70 30.35 19.63
CA ALA A 437 -8.81 31.48 19.89
C ALA A 437 -7.38 30.99 20.20
N ASP A 438 -7.24 29.94 21.02
CA ASP A 438 -5.94 29.33 21.33
C ASP A 438 -5.30 28.68 20.10
N GLU A 439 -6.11 28.01 19.25
CA GLU A 439 -5.66 27.49 17.96
C GLU A 439 -5.11 28.64 17.09
N ARG A 440 -5.90 29.70 16.86
CA ARG A 440 -5.49 30.88 16.07
C ARG A 440 -4.17 31.47 16.60
N ASP A 441 -4.06 31.68 17.91
CA ASP A 441 -2.87 32.31 18.51
C ASP A 441 -1.63 31.43 18.35
N THR A 442 -1.80 30.10 18.45
CA THR A 442 -0.73 29.14 18.17
C THR A 442 -0.26 29.20 16.72
N LEU A 443 -1.19 29.30 15.78
CA LEU A 443 -0.86 29.38 14.35
C LEU A 443 -0.21 30.72 13.98
N LEU A 444 -0.64 31.83 14.60
CA LEU A 444 0.01 33.14 14.45
C LEU A 444 1.45 33.13 14.94
N ARG A 445 1.71 32.56 16.14
CA ARG A 445 3.08 32.38 16.65
C ARG A 445 3.94 31.54 15.69
N SER A 446 3.36 30.51 15.08
CA SER A 446 4.05 29.68 14.09
C SER A 446 4.41 30.47 12.82
N LEU A 447 3.50 31.32 12.33
CA LEU A 447 3.72 32.20 11.18
C LEU A 447 4.78 33.27 11.42
N GLU A 448 4.92 33.75 12.66
CA GLU A 448 5.95 34.71 13.08
C GLU A 448 7.32 34.06 13.30
N SER A 449 7.36 32.73 13.49
CA SER A 449 8.60 32.01 13.69
C SER A 449 9.36 31.73 12.39
N ASP A 450 10.68 31.55 12.51
CA ASP A 450 11.56 31.08 11.44
C ASP A 450 11.56 29.55 11.29
N THR A 451 10.71 28.84 12.04
CA THR A 451 10.61 27.39 11.96
C THR A 451 9.99 26.99 10.61
N PRO A 452 10.64 26.14 9.80
CA PRO A 452 10.07 25.68 8.53
C PRO A 452 8.73 24.96 8.75
N LEU A 453 7.71 25.34 7.97
CA LEU A 453 6.39 24.70 7.97
C LEU A 453 6.31 23.47 7.05
N VAL A 454 7.37 23.22 6.28
CA VAL A 454 7.49 22.06 5.40
C VAL A 454 7.94 20.85 6.23
N PRO A 455 7.39 19.65 6.01
CA PRO A 455 7.80 18.45 6.76
C PRO A 455 9.31 18.21 6.64
N SER A 456 9.90 17.64 7.70
CA SER A 456 11.27 17.13 7.61
C SER A 456 11.39 16.08 6.49
N PRO A 457 12.59 15.88 5.90
CA PRO A 457 12.76 15.03 4.72
C PRO A 457 12.18 13.61 4.85
N THR A 458 12.19 13.06 6.07
CA THR A 458 11.71 11.72 6.40
C THR A 458 10.52 11.72 7.35
N GLY A 459 10.01 12.89 7.78
CA GLY A 459 8.97 12.99 8.81
C GLY A 459 7.61 12.42 8.42
N HIS A 460 7.36 12.22 7.13
CA HIS A 460 6.15 11.58 6.63
C HIS A 460 6.23 10.05 6.63
N LEU A 461 7.42 9.47 6.76
CA LEU A 461 7.63 8.02 6.74
C LEU A 461 7.19 7.42 8.07
N LYS A 462 6.23 6.51 8.00
CA LYS A 462 5.67 5.82 9.18
C LYS A 462 6.11 4.36 9.24
N ALA A 463 6.21 3.72 8.09
CA ALA A 463 6.68 2.36 7.93
C ALA A 463 7.29 2.23 6.53
N PRO A 464 8.42 2.93 6.28
CA PRO A 464 9.06 2.88 4.98
C PRO A 464 9.39 1.44 4.62
N HIS A 465 9.19 1.09 3.35
CA HIS A 465 9.63 -0.20 2.83
C HIS A 465 11.16 -0.17 2.77
N MET A 466 11.79 -0.89 3.69
CA MET A 466 13.24 -0.96 3.84
C MET A 466 13.73 -2.37 3.48
N PRO A 467 14.94 -2.49 2.90
CA PRO A 467 15.51 -3.79 2.63
C PRO A 467 15.77 -4.52 3.96
N TYR A 468 15.44 -5.82 4.01
CA TYR A 468 15.69 -6.64 5.20
C TYR A 468 17.12 -7.20 5.24
N ALA A 469 17.80 -7.22 4.08
CA ALA A 469 19.18 -7.66 3.95
C ALA A 469 19.86 -6.99 2.76
N SER A 470 21.15 -6.69 2.90
CA SER A 470 22.01 -6.14 1.84
C SER A 470 22.81 -7.22 1.09
N GLY A 471 22.23 -8.41 0.87
CA GLY A 471 22.88 -9.48 0.10
C GLY A 471 23.93 -10.33 0.83
N GLU A 472 24.32 -10.01 2.08
CA GLU A 472 25.40 -10.70 2.82
C GLU A 472 24.93 -11.71 3.89
N GLN A 473 23.77 -12.36 3.75
CA GLN A 473 23.38 -13.38 4.73
C GLN A 473 24.08 -14.72 4.47
N ARG A 474 25.22 -14.95 5.14
CA ARG A 474 25.81 -16.30 5.30
C ARG A 474 24.93 -17.14 6.23
N ALA A 475 23.93 -17.80 5.68
CA ALA A 475 23.13 -18.76 6.44
C ALA A 475 24.01 -19.98 6.84
N ASN A 476 23.91 -20.38 8.10
CA ASN A 476 24.60 -21.58 8.59
C ASN A 476 24.03 -22.85 7.92
N ARG A 477 24.88 -23.85 7.66
CA ARG A 477 24.48 -25.14 7.04
C ARG A 477 23.29 -25.81 7.74
N PHE A 478 23.19 -25.66 9.06
CA PHE A 478 22.04 -26.14 9.84
C PHE A 478 20.71 -25.48 9.45
N LEU A 479 20.70 -24.15 9.27
CA LEU A 479 19.49 -23.42 8.87
C LEU A 479 19.02 -23.88 7.49
N HIS A 480 19.96 -24.13 6.57
CA HIS A 480 19.64 -24.67 5.24
C HIS A 480 18.98 -26.04 5.30
N LEU A 481 19.55 -26.97 6.08
CA LEU A 481 19.00 -28.31 6.24
C LEU A 481 17.62 -28.28 6.91
N TRP A 482 17.47 -27.50 7.99
CA TRP A 482 16.20 -27.33 8.70
C TRP A 482 15.11 -26.73 7.80
N VAL A 483 15.44 -25.69 7.04
CA VAL A 483 14.51 -25.04 6.12
C VAL A 483 14.01 -26.01 5.03
N ALA A 484 14.88 -26.87 4.52
CA ALA A 484 14.51 -27.87 3.50
C ALA A 484 13.61 -28.99 4.06
N LEU A 485 13.87 -29.44 5.29
CA LEU A 485 13.18 -30.60 5.90
C LEU A 485 11.95 -30.24 6.72
N SER A 486 11.90 -29.04 7.32
CA SER A 486 10.88 -28.69 8.30
C SER A 486 9.46 -28.69 7.76
N THR A 487 9.23 -28.26 6.52
CA THR A 487 7.86 -28.21 5.98
C THR A 487 7.31 -29.61 5.66
N PRO A 488 8.03 -30.50 4.95
CA PRO A 488 7.61 -31.90 4.81
C PRO A 488 7.42 -32.60 6.16
N LEU A 489 8.35 -32.42 7.10
CA LEU A 489 8.24 -33.01 8.43
C LEU A 489 7.03 -32.48 9.20
N LEU A 490 6.72 -31.19 9.10
CA LEU A 490 5.53 -30.63 9.75
C LEU A 490 4.26 -31.25 9.19
N LEU A 491 4.13 -31.34 7.86
CA LEU A 491 2.95 -31.93 7.21
C LEU A 491 2.78 -33.40 7.57
N ILE A 492 3.86 -34.19 7.56
CA ILE A 492 3.86 -35.59 8.00
C ILE A 492 3.46 -35.67 9.48
N SER A 493 4.02 -34.81 10.34
CA SER A 493 3.70 -34.80 11.78
C SER A 493 2.23 -34.49 12.03
N LEU A 494 1.66 -33.52 11.32
CA LEU A 494 0.23 -33.18 11.40
C LEU A 494 -0.66 -34.32 10.87
N ALA A 495 -0.30 -34.91 9.72
CA ALA A 495 -1.03 -36.06 9.18
C ALA A 495 -1.00 -37.26 10.14
N LEU A 496 0.14 -37.51 10.77
CA LEU A 496 0.30 -38.57 11.75
C LEU A 496 -0.57 -38.33 12.99
N THR A 497 -0.67 -37.08 13.48
CA THR A 497 -1.60 -36.77 14.59
C THR A 497 -3.06 -37.01 14.22
N LEU A 498 -3.45 -36.73 12.97
CA LEU A 498 -4.81 -37.00 12.48
C LEU A 498 -5.11 -38.50 12.38
N PHE A 499 -4.11 -39.32 12.06
CA PHE A 499 -4.27 -40.76 11.90
C PHE A 499 -4.19 -41.54 13.23
N LEU A 500 -3.34 -41.10 14.15
CA LEU A 500 -3.07 -41.81 15.41
C LEU A 500 -3.97 -41.38 16.58
N LEU A 501 -4.50 -40.15 16.56
CA LEU A 501 -5.25 -39.59 17.69
C LEU A 501 -6.71 -39.34 17.28
N HIS A 502 -7.62 -39.51 18.24
CA HIS A 502 -9.06 -39.28 18.06
C HIS A 502 -9.58 -38.24 19.07
N GLY A 503 -10.59 -37.48 18.66
CA GLY A 503 -11.29 -36.50 19.51
C GLY A 503 -10.51 -35.21 19.77
N GLN A 504 -10.79 -34.55 20.90
CA GLN A 504 -10.17 -33.24 21.24
C GLN A 504 -8.64 -33.31 21.39
N MET A 505 -8.08 -34.48 21.71
CA MET A 505 -6.63 -34.67 21.85
C MET A 505 -5.88 -34.48 20.53
N THR A 506 -6.53 -34.75 19.39
CA THR A 506 -5.95 -34.51 18.06
C THR A 506 -5.63 -33.03 17.85
N LEU A 507 -6.56 -32.14 18.22
CA LEU A 507 -6.37 -30.69 18.05
C LEU A 507 -5.24 -30.15 18.95
N TRP A 508 -5.17 -30.61 20.21
CA TRP A 508 -4.10 -30.21 21.12
C TRP A 508 -2.73 -30.73 20.68
N ALA A 509 -2.66 -31.96 20.17
CA ALA A 509 -1.44 -32.52 19.61
C ALA A 509 -0.97 -31.77 18.36
N MET A 510 -1.89 -31.43 17.44
CA MET A 510 -1.59 -30.61 16.26
C MET A 510 -1.06 -29.23 16.66
N LEU A 511 -1.69 -28.57 17.64
CA LEU A 511 -1.22 -27.28 18.16
C LEU A 511 0.18 -27.41 18.77
N GLY A 512 0.43 -28.47 19.55
CA GLY A 512 1.74 -28.76 20.14
C GLY A 512 2.83 -28.96 19.06
N VAL A 513 2.52 -29.69 17.99
CA VAL A 513 3.42 -29.86 16.84
C VAL A 513 3.74 -28.52 16.19
N VAL A 514 2.74 -27.68 15.91
CA VAL A 514 2.96 -26.34 15.32
C VAL A 514 3.83 -25.48 16.22
N LEU A 515 3.56 -25.45 17.52
CA LEU A 515 4.34 -24.70 18.50
C LEU A 515 5.79 -25.21 18.58
N ALA A 516 6.01 -26.53 18.63
CA ALA A 516 7.34 -27.12 18.68
C ALA A 516 8.16 -26.79 17.42
N PHE A 517 7.56 -26.89 16.24
CA PHE A 517 8.22 -26.48 15.00
C PHE A 517 8.55 -24.98 14.99
N ALA A 518 7.65 -24.12 15.47
CA ALA A 518 7.91 -22.69 15.61
C ALA A 518 9.03 -22.38 16.63
N ALA A 519 9.14 -23.16 17.71
CA ALA A 519 10.22 -23.02 18.69
C ALA A 519 11.59 -23.35 18.07
N ILE A 520 11.71 -24.52 17.43
CA ILE A 520 12.94 -24.98 16.79
C ILE A 520 13.36 -23.99 15.69
N ASP A 521 12.39 -23.53 14.91
CA ASP A 521 12.59 -22.55 13.86
C ASP A 521 13.04 -21.18 14.39
N SER A 522 12.54 -20.76 15.56
CA SER A 522 12.96 -19.53 16.22
C SER A 522 14.39 -19.64 16.79
N VAL A 523 14.79 -20.81 17.30
CA VAL A 523 16.18 -21.09 17.72
C VAL A 523 17.11 -21.01 16.51
N ALA A 524 16.74 -21.66 15.39
CA ALA A 524 17.55 -21.67 14.17
C ALA A 524 17.82 -20.25 13.62
N ARG A 525 16.90 -19.30 13.86
CA ARG A 525 16.99 -17.89 13.45
C ARG A 525 17.54 -16.95 14.52
N ARG A 526 17.93 -17.43 15.69
CA ARG A 526 18.34 -16.62 16.86
C ARG A 526 17.25 -15.65 17.35
N LYS A 527 15.96 -16.01 17.17
CA LYS A 527 14.79 -15.23 17.60
C LYS A 527 13.98 -15.92 18.72
N PHE A 528 14.59 -16.86 19.43
CA PHE A 528 13.91 -17.67 20.46
C PHE A 528 13.27 -16.83 21.58
N VAL A 529 13.94 -15.74 22.01
CA VAL A 529 13.39 -14.83 23.01
C VAL A 529 12.09 -14.19 22.52
N GLN A 530 12.05 -13.70 21.28
CA GLN A 530 10.85 -13.11 20.68
C GLN A 530 9.69 -14.12 20.59
N TYR A 531 10.00 -15.38 20.30
CA TYR A 531 9.02 -16.47 20.28
C TYR A 531 8.43 -16.73 21.68
N LEU A 532 9.26 -16.81 22.72
CA LEU A 532 8.79 -16.97 24.11
C LEU A 532 7.95 -15.78 24.56
N THR A 533 8.36 -14.55 24.23
CA THR A 533 7.58 -13.34 24.49
C THR A 533 6.22 -13.40 23.78
N GLY A 534 6.19 -13.84 22.52
CA GLY A 534 4.96 -14.01 21.75
C GLY A 534 4.00 -15.02 22.38
N ILE A 535 4.51 -16.17 22.83
CA ILE A 535 3.69 -17.17 23.54
C ILE A 535 3.17 -16.62 24.87
N ALA A 536 4.02 -15.95 25.65
CA ALA A 536 3.60 -15.37 26.92
C ALA A 536 2.46 -14.36 26.71
N ILE A 537 2.58 -13.47 25.73
CA ILE A 537 1.52 -12.51 25.37
C ILE A 537 0.25 -13.26 24.94
N ALA A 538 0.36 -14.26 24.05
CA ALA A 538 -0.80 -15.04 23.61
C ALA A 538 -1.49 -15.76 24.76
N ALA A 539 -0.73 -16.34 25.70
CA ALA A 539 -1.26 -16.98 26.90
C ALA A 539 -1.99 -15.99 27.81
N VAL A 540 -1.45 -14.78 28.00
CA VAL A 540 -2.14 -13.71 28.75
C VAL A 540 -3.45 -13.31 28.06
N VAL A 541 -3.44 -13.12 26.73
CA VAL A 541 -4.63 -12.74 25.97
C VAL A 541 -5.70 -13.84 26.01
N ILE A 542 -5.32 -15.10 25.77
CA ILE A 542 -6.23 -16.24 25.85
C ILE A 542 -6.77 -16.38 27.27
N GLY A 543 -5.91 -16.26 28.29
CA GLY A 543 -6.32 -16.28 29.69
C GLY A 543 -7.32 -15.17 30.03
N LEU A 544 -7.11 -13.96 29.51
CA LEU A 544 -8.04 -12.84 29.68
C LEU A 544 -9.38 -13.13 29.00
N VAL A 545 -9.38 -13.60 27.75
CA VAL A 545 -10.61 -13.92 27.00
C VAL A 545 -11.38 -15.05 27.67
N VAL A 546 -10.70 -16.15 28.02
CA VAL A 546 -11.31 -17.27 28.75
C VAL A 546 -11.82 -16.80 30.11
N GLY A 547 -11.07 -15.95 30.81
CA GLY A 547 -11.50 -15.36 32.08
C GLY A 547 -12.78 -14.52 31.94
N VAL A 548 -12.88 -13.69 30.90
CA VAL A 548 -14.08 -12.90 30.59
C VAL A 548 -15.26 -13.81 30.26
N VAL A 549 -15.05 -14.81 29.40
CA VAL A 549 -16.10 -15.77 29.02
C VAL A 549 -16.56 -16.61 30.21
N ALA A 550 -15.63 -17.10 31.04
CA ALA A 550 -15.93 -17.86 32.24
C ALA A 550 -16.67 -17.01 33.29
N ALA A 551 -16.24 -15.76 33.49
CA ALA A 551 -16.95 -14.80 34.35
C ALA A 551 -18.37 -14.53 33.82
N PHE A 552 -18.53 -14.41 32.50
CA PHE A 552 -19.83 -14.21 31.86
C PHE A 552 -20.76 -15.43 32.01
N ILE A 553 -20.22 -16.64 31.88
CA ILE A 553 -20.97 -17.90 32.08
C ILE A 553 -21.32 -18.12 33.55
N ALA A 554 -20.41 -17.80 34.48
CA ALA A 554 -20.61 -18.01 35.91
C ALA A 554 -21.60 -17.01 36.52
N ASP A 555 -21.44 -15.72 36.21
CA ASP A 555 -22.40 -14.68 36.58
C ASP A 555 -22.18 -13.44 35.70
N TRP A 556 -23.01 -13.28 34.67
CA TRP A 556 -22.96 -12.16 33.73
C TRP A 556 -22.97 -10.78 34.42
N ARG A 557 -23.50 -10.70 35.65
CA ARG A 557 -23.48 -9.48 36.46
C ARG A 557 -22.06 -9.13 36.86
N ILE A 558 -21.25 -10.08 37.30
CA ILE A 558 -19.85 -9.86 37.69
C ILE A 558 -19.01 -9.40 36.49
N ALA A 559 -19.21 -10.03 35.32
CA ALA A 559 -18.51 -9.68 34.09
C ALA A 559 -18.78 -8.23 33.62
N ILE A 560 -19.95 -7.67 33.96
CA ILE A 560 -20.31 -6.28 33.66
C ILE A 560 -19.91 -5.33 34.81
N THR A 561 -20.12 -5.75 36.06
CA THR A 561 -19.87 -4.92 37.24
C THR A 561 -18.38 -4.67 37.46
N VAL A 562 -17.49 -5.64 37.25
CA VAL A 562 -16.05 -5.45 37.48
C VAL A 562 -15.44 -4.39 36.55
N PRO A 563 -15.66 -4.41 35.22
CA PRO A 563 -15.21 -3.33 34.33
C PRO A 563 -15.85 -1.98 34.68
N ILE A 564 -17.14 -1.94 35.02
CA ILE A 564 -17.82 -0.69 35.42
C ILE A 564 -17.19 -0.12 36.69
N VAL A 565 -16.95 -0.94 37.72
CA VAL A 565 -16.31 -0.51 38.96
C VAL A 565 -14.89 -0.03 38.69
N LEU A 566 -14.13 -0.70 37.82
CA LEU A 566 -12.79 -0.27 37.44
C LEU A 566 -12.82 1.11 36.74
N ILE A 567 -13.76 1.29 35.80
CA ILE A 567 -13.99 2.57 35.11
C ILE A 567 -14.39 3.66 36.11
N VAL A 568 -15.28 3.36 37.05
CA VAL A 568 -15.71 4.28 38.11
C VAL A 568 -14.54 4.66 39.02
N ILE A 569 -13.69 3.71 39.42
CA ILE A 569 -12.50 3.98 40.24
C ILE A 569 -11.51 4.85 39.47
N VAL A 570 -11.25 4.54 38.19
CA VAL A 570 -10.35 5.35 37.34
C VAL A 570 -10.90 6.76 37.17
N LEU A 571 -12.20 6.91 36.89
CA LEU A 571 -12.86 8.22 36.83
C LEU A 571 -12.79 8.96 38.16
N LEU A 572 -12.96 8.27 39.28
CA LEU A 572 -12.85 8.86 40.62
C LEU A 572 -11.42 9.33 40.90
N VAL A 573 -10.40 8.55 40.54
CA VAL A 573 -8.98 8.92 40.68
C VAL A 573 -8.66 10.13 39.80
N VAL A 574 -9.16 10.16 38.56
CA VAL A 574 -9.00 11.31 37.65
C VAL A 574 -9.69 12.55 38.24
N ASN A 575 -10.93 12.43 38.72
CA ASN A 575 -11.69 13.53 39.32
C ASN A 575 -11.04 14.05 40.61
N ILE A 576 -10.55 13.17 41.49
CA ILE A 576 -9.83 13.56 42.72
C ILE A 576 -8.51 14.24 42.37
N ARG A 577 -7.79 13.73 41.37
CA ARG A 577 -6.53 14.35 40.91
C ARG A 577 -6.77 15.74 40.31
N ASP A 578 -7.87 15.93 39.57
CA ASP A 578 -8.27 17.24 39.05
C ASP A 578 -8.74 18.18 40.17
N LEU A 579 -9.38 17.65 41.21
CA LEU A 579 -9.77 18.42 42.40
C LEU A 579 -8.55 18.88 43.23
N MET A 580 -7.53 18.03 43.35
CA MET A 580 -6.27 18.34 44.06
C MET A 580 -5.32 19.26 43.27
N ARG A 581 -5.58 19.47 41.98
CA ARG A 581 -4.81 20.38 41.11
C ARG A 581 -5.43 21.79 41.00
N ARG A 582 -6.59 22.01 41.61
CA ARG A 582 -7.11 23.33 41.96
C ARG A 582 -6.63 23.70 43.36
#